data_AF-A0A9W5UN31-F1
#
_entry.id   AF-A0A9W5UN31-F1
#
_cell.length_a   1.000
_cell.length_b   1.000
_cell.length_c   1.000
_cell.angle_alpha   90.00
_cell.angle_beta   90.00
_cell.angle_gamma   90.00
#
_symmetry.space_group_name_H-M   'P 1'
#
loop_
_entity.id
_entity.type
_entity.pdbx_description
1 polymer ?
#
loop_
_entity_poly.entity_id
_entity_poly.type
_entity_poly.pdbx_seq_one_letter_code
_entity_poly.pdbx_strand_id
1 'polypeptide(L)'
;MADNRNQVVVPRRPVLWIGLLVGLVALFDLQTFLPGNALMLPGQRQAAPVFRALLPQGWAFFTKSPRSPDLSVHAIRPDGRLDDITTGAYAEPRYAFGLDRSARAQATELALVVSRIPGSVWQQCRQPTDACLVEAMSKPATPVRSGDDTPSVCGPVVIARTEPVPWAYRDLVAGEFRYTHVVRLEVSC
;
A
#
# COMPACT_ATOMS: atom_id res chain seq x y z
N MET A 1 47.01 28.42 8.56
CA MET A 1 46.53 28.03 9.90
C MET A 1 45.56 26.87 9.67
N ALA A 2 46.04 25.63 9.75
CA ALA A 2 45.28 24.45 9.33
C ALA A 2 44.43 23.93 10.50
N ASP A 3 43.14 23.79 10.23
CA ASP A 3 42.08 23.31 11.13
C ASP A 3 42.32 21.84 11.51
N ASN A 4 42.71 21.64 12.77
CA ASN A 4 43.06 20.34 13.34
C ASN A 4 41.77 19.64 13.79
N ARG A 5 41.09 18.98 12.85
CA ARG A 5 39.86 18.22 13.11
C ARG A 5 40.10 17.17 14.20
N ASN A 6 39.33 17.26 15.29
CA ASN A 6 39.26 16.27 16.37
C ASN A 6 38.99 14.86 15.82
N GLN A 7 40.04 14.06 15.62
CA GLN A 7 39.90 12.63 15.37
C GLN A 7 39.74 11.90 16.69
N VAL A 8 38.53 11.43 16.98
CA VAL A 8 38.26 10.55 18.12
C VAL A 8 38.66 9.13 17.73
N VAL A 9 39.69 8.58 18.37
CA VAL A 9 40.08 7.17 18.21
C VAL A 9 39.03 6.32 18.94
N VAL A 10 38.10 5.75 18.19
CA VAL A 10 37.07 4.87 18.77
C VAL A 10 37.64 3.45 18.92
N PRO A 11 37.73 2.91 20.13
CA PRO A 11 38.23 1.55 20.34
C PRO A 11 37.30 0.51 19.71
N ARG A 12 37.84 -0.31 18.81
CA ARG A 12 37.05 -1.28 17.99
C ARG A 12 36.35 -2.35 18.83
N ARG A 13 36.98 -2.85 19.88
CA ARG A 13 36.45 -3.93 20.73
C ARG A 13 35.16 -3.56 21.46
N PRO A 14 35.08 -2.46 22.24
CA PRO A 14 33.82 -2.07 22.88
C PRO A 14 32.74 -1.72 21.87
N VAL A 15 33.06 -1.13 20.72
CA VAL A 15 32.08 -0.89 19.65
C VAL A 15 31.49 -2.20 19.14
N LEU A 16 32.31 -3.23 18.91
CA LEU A 16 31.82 -4.54 18.48
C LEU A 16 30.92 -5.18 19.54
N TRP A 17 31.28 -5.11 20.82
CA TRP A 17 30.46 -5.65 21.91
C TRP A 17 29.14 -4.92 22.08
N ILE A 18 29.16 -3.59 22.02
CA ILE A 18 27.96 -2.77 22.06
C ILE A 18 27.08 -3.10 20.85
N GLY A 19 27.66 -3.18 19.64
CA GLY A 19 26.94 -3.54 18.43
C GLY A 19 26.30 -4.93 18.52
N LEU A 20 27.03 -5.92 19.04
CA LEU A 20 26.51 -7.27 19.25
C LEU A 20 25.35 -7.25 20.25
N LEU A 21 25.49 -6.54 21.36
CA LEU A 21 24.45 -6.43 22.39
C LEU A 21 23.18 -5.78 21.79
N VAL A 22 23.32 -4.66 21.10
CA VAL A 22 22.19 -3.99 20.43
C VAL A 22 21.55 -4.91 19.40
N GLY A 23 22.35 -5.63 18.60
CA GLY A 23 21.85 -6.60 17.63
C GLY A 23 21.05 -7.72 18.27
N LEU A 24 21.52 -8.28 19.40
CA LEU A 24 20.80 -9.31 20.14
C LEU A 24 19.48 -8.81 20.73
N VAL A 25 19.48 -7.58 21.29
CA VAL A 25 18.26 -6.95 21.80
C VAL A 25 17.26 -6.71 20.67
N ALA A 26 17.70 -6.22 19.52
CA ALA A 26 16.86 -5.99 18.36
C ALA A 26 16.26 -7.30 17.79
N LEU A 27 17.06 -8.36 17.73
CA LEU A 27 16.58 -9.69 17.30
C LEU A 27 15.56 -10.26 18.30
N PHE A 28 15.80 -10.10 19.61
CA PHE A 28 14.86 -10.53 20.64
C PHE A 28 13.53 -9.76 20.53
N ASP A 29 13.60 -8.44 20.35
CA ASP A 29 12.44 -7.58 20.14
C ASP A 29 11.63 -8.03 18.92
N LEU A 30 12.29 -8.22 17.76
CA LEU A 30 11.65 -8.72 16.55
C LEU A 30 10.90 -10.05 16.78
N GLN A 31 11.52 -11.00 17.49
CA GLN A 31 10.89 -12.27 17.85
C GLN A 31 9.63 -12.09 18.71
N THR A 32 9.56 -11.07 19.57
CA THR A 32 8.37 -10.79 20.41
C THR A 32 7.16 -10.29 19.61
N PHE A 33 7.39 -9.74 18.41
CA PHE A 33 6.37 -9.21 17.50
C PHE A 33 5.96 -10.20 16.40
N LEU A 34 6.71 -11.29 16.20
CA LEU A 34 6.28 -12.35 15.29
C LEU A 34 4.99 -13.02 15.80
N PRO A 35 4.07 -13.42 14.89
CA PRO A 35 2.95 -14.28 15.23
C PRO A 35 3.41 -15.57 15.91
N GLY A 36 2.52 -16.21 16.68
CA GLY A 36 2.81 -17.47 17.37
C GLY A 36 3.46 -18.49 16.42
N ASN A 37 4.67 -18.91 16.75
CA ASN A 37 5.49 -19.81 15.95
C ASN A 37 6.14 -20.88 16.83
N ALA A 38 6.79 -21.88 16.22
CA ALA A 38 7.38 -23.02 16.93
C ALA A 38 8.61 -22.65 17.79
N LEU A 39 9.18 -21.46 17.61
CA LEU A 39 10.35 -20.98 18.33
C LEU A 39 9.90 -20.03 19.45
N MET A 40 9.98 -20.49 20.69
CA MET A 40 9.80 -19.64 21.88
C MET A 40 11.13 -19.44 22.59
N LEU A 41 11.56 -18.19 22.71
CA LEU A 41 12.76 -17.85 23.46
C LEU A 41 12.47 -17.88 24.97
N PRO A 42 13.46 -18.24 25.82
CA PRO A 42 13.35 -18.12 27.26
C PRO A 42 12.97 -16.68 27.65
N GLY A 43 12.02 -16.52 28.57
CA GLY A 43 11.60 -15.19 29.05
C GLY A 43 10.74 -14.38 28.08
N GLN A 44 10.48 -14.86 26.86
CA GLN A 44 9.76 -14.09 25.83
C GLN A 44 8.35 -13.70 26.27
N ARG A 45 7.60 -14.59 26.95
CA ARG A 45 6.24 -14.29 27.41
C ARG A 45 6.22 -13.18 28.46
N GLN A 46 7.21 -13.17 29.34
CA GLN A 46 7.34 -12.18 30.42
C GLN A 46 7.83 -10.83 29.88
N ALA A 47 8.74 -10.85 28.90
CA ALA A 47 9.33 -9.65 28.33
C ALA A 47 8.44 -8.98 27.26
N ALA A 48 7.62 -9.74 26.53
CA ALA A 48 6.81 -9.22 25.43
C ALA A 48 5.96 -7.98 25.76
N PRO A 49 5.29 -7.85 26.93
CA PRO A 49 4.55 -6.63 27.26
C PRO A 49 5.43 -5.38 27.32
N VAL A 50 6.64 -5.50 27.88
CA VAL A 50 7.59 -4.38 28.02
C VAL A 50 8.14 -3.97 26.65
N PHE A 51 8.58 -4.95 25.85
CA PHE A 51 9.07 -4.69 24.49
C PHE A 51 7.97 -4.08 23.61
N ARG A 52 6.74 -4.58 23.69
CA ARG A 52 5.61 -4.03 22.95
C ARG A 52 5.22 -2.61 23.36
N ALA A 53 5.45 -2.23 24.61
CA ALA A 53 5.17 -0.90 25.12
C ALA A 53 6.28 0.11 24.78
N LEU A 54 7.55 -0.29 24.89
CA LEU A 54 8.70 0.62 24.74
C LEU A 54 9.25 0.69 23.30
N LEU A 55 9.14 -0.41 22.56
CA LEU A 55 9.64 -0.57 21.21
C LEU A 55 8.49 -1.02 20.28
N PRO A 56 7.43 -0.21 20.12
CA PRO A 56 6.32 -0.58 19.25
C PRO A 56 6.81 -0.73 17.80
N GLN A 57 6.89 -1.97 17.32
CA GLN A 57 7.28 -2.31 15.94
C GLN A 57 6.17 -2.04 14.91
N GLY A 58 5.01 -1.54 15.33
CA GLY A 58 3.86 -1.32 14.46
C GLY A 58 3.09 -0.05 14.77
N TRP A 59 3.04 0.87 13.81
CA TRP A 59 2.13 2.02 13.78
C TRP A 59 0.80 1.65 13.10
N ALA A 60 0.39 0.38 13.20
CA ALA A 60 -0.69 -0.20 12.42
C ALA A 60 -2.09 0.25 12.85
N PHE A 61 -2.21 1.03 13.94
CA PHE A 61 -3.48 1.60 14.40
C PHE A 61 -4.15 2.52 13.38
N PHE A 62 -3.41 3.04 12.40
CA PHE A 62 -3.93 3.93 11.36
C PHE A 62 -3.91 3.34 9.96
N THR A 63 -3.66 2.03 9.82
CA THR A 63 -3.55 1.37 8.51
C THR A 63 -4.72 0.43 8.27
N LYS A 64 -5.43 0.63 7.15
CA LYS A 64 -6.42 -0.32 6.60
C LYS A 64 -5.78 -1.71 6.49
N SER A 65 -6.55 -2.76 6.79
CA SER A 65 -6.05 -4.13 6.67
C SER A 65 -5.55 -4.38 5.23
N PRO A 66 -4.37 -4.96 5.03
CA PRO A 66 -3.81 -5.24 3.71
C PRO A 66 -4.60 -6.32 2.95
N ARG A 67 -5.57 -6.98 3.61
CA ARG A 67 -6.49 -7.95 3.01
C ARG A 67 -7.81 -7.32 2.54
N SER A 68 -8.01 -6.05 2.84
CA SER A 68 -9.26 -5.37 2.51
C SER A 68 -9.29 -5.06 1.01
N PRO A 69 -10.48 -5.02 0.39
CA PRO A 69 -10.60 -4.59 -0.99
C PRO A 69 -10.07 -3.18 -1.18
N ASP A 70 -9.40 -2.92 -2.30
CA ASP A 70 -8.91 -1.59 -2.68
C ASP A 70 -9.49 -1.12 -4.01
N LEU A 71 -9.14 0.10 -4.41
CA LEU A 71 -9.56 0.68 -5.67
C LEU A 71 -8.34 0.84 -6.58
N SER A 72 -8.47 0.40 -7.83
CA SER A 72 -7.53 0.72 -8.91
C SER A 72 -8.23 1.55 -9.97
N VAL A 73 -7.50 2.46 -10.60
CA VAL A 73 -8.02 3.36 -11.63
C VAL A 73 -7.19 3.24 -12.91
N HIS A 74 -7.90 3.02 -14.02
CA HIS A 74 -7.33 2.83 -15.34
C HIS A 74 -7.84 3.92 -16.28
N ALA A 75 -6.95 4.73 -16.84
CA ALA A 75 -7.30 5.76 -17.81
C ALA A 75 -7.56 5.11 -19.18
N ILE A 76 -8.66 5.51 -19.83
CA ILE A 76 -8.94 5.10 -21.21
C ILE A 76 -8.26 6.12 -22.14
N ARG A 77 -7.24 5.67 -22.86
CA ARG A 77 -6.52 6.50 -23.83
C ARG A 77 -7.33 6.68 -25.12
N PRO A 78 -7.07 7.75 -25.90
CA PRO A 78 -7.76 7.98 -27.18
C PRO A 78 -7.61 6.84 -28.21
N ASP A 79 -6.54 6.05 -28.11
CA ASP A 79 -6.30 4.87 -28.94
C ASP A 79 -6.99 3.59 -28.42
N GLY A 80 -7.79 3.71 -27.35
CA GLY A 80 -8.54 2.60 -26.75
C GLY A 80 -7.73 1.74 -25.78
N ARG A 81 -6.49 2.11 -25.45
CA ARG A 81 -5.70 1.42 -24.43
C ARG A 81 -6.11 1.79 -23.02
N LEU A 82 -5.95 0.85 -22.09
CA LEU A 82 -6.05 1.09 -20.65
C LEU A 82 -4.66 1.30 -20.08
N ASP A 83 -4.46 2.43 -19.41
CA ASP A 83 -3.25 2.72 -18.65
C ASP A 83 -3.59 2.73 -17.16
N ASP A 84 -2.90 1.91 -16.36
CA ASP A 84 -3.01 1.95 -14.91
C ASP A 84 -2.39 3.27 -14.40
N ILE A 85 -3.22 4.11 -13.81
CA ILE A 85 -2.83 5.39 -13.21
C ILE A 85 -2.99 5.37 -11.68
N THR A 86 -3.20 4.18 -11.11
CA THR A 86 -3.27 3.97 -9.66
C THR A 86 -1.92 4.30 -9.03
N THR A 87 -1.90 5.20 -8.06
CA THR A 87 -0.71 5.51 -7.29
C THR A 87 -0.41 4.40 -6.30
N GLY A 88 0.86 3.99 -6.24
CA GLY A 88 1.35 2.91 -5.38
C GLY A 88 1.58 3.32 -3.93
N ALA A 89 2.48 2.60 -3.26
CA ALA A 89 2.78 2.87 -1.87
C ALA A 89 3.50 4.23 -1.73
N TYR A 90 2.94 5.13 -0.94
CA TYR A 90 3.53 6.47 -0.72
C TYR A 90 4.94 6.45 -0.10
N ALA A 91 5.38 5.30 0.43
CA ALA A 91 6.74 5.09 0.94
C ALA A 91 7.77 4.82 -0.18
N GLU A 92 7.35 4.65 -1.43
CA GLU A 92 8.27 4.43 -2.54
C GLU A 92 9.18 5.64 -2.79
N PRO A 93 10.42 5.44 -3.30
CA PRO A 93 11.35 6.53 -3.57
C PRO A 93 10.78 7.62 -4.49
N ARG A 94 9.90 7.23 -5.43
CA ARG A 94 9.24 8.16 -6.36
C ARG A 94 8.35 9.20 -5.66
N TYR A 95 7.89 8.91 -4.44
CA TYR A 95 7.13 9.81 -3.58
C TYR A 95 7.97 10.37 -2.43
N ALA A 96 9.30 10.39 -2.59
CA ALA A 96 10.26 10.87 -1.60
C ALA A 96 10.04 10.25 -0.20
N PHE A 97 9.76 8.93 -0.17
CA PHE A 97 9.50 8.19 1.06
C PHE A 97 8.35 8.78 1.92
N GLY A 98 7.36 9.39 1.27
CA GLY A 98 6.15 9.94 1.91
C GLY A 98 6.18 11.43 2.19
N LEU A 99 7.24 12.14 1.77
CA LEU A 99 7.24 13.61 1.73
C LEU A 99 6.31 14.13 0.64
N ASP A 100 6.24 13.45 -0.50
CA ASP A 100 5.18 13.68 -1.48
C ASP A 100 3.90 12.95 -1.05
N ARG A 101 2.81 13.71 -0.92
CA ARG A 101 1.50 13.24 -0.49
C ARG A 101 0.54 12.97 -1.64
N SER A 102 0.99 13.08 -2.89
CA SER A 102 0.19 12.85 -4.10
C SER A 102 -0.51 11.48 -4.11
N ALA A 103 0.20 10.40 -3.78
CA ALA A 103 -0.37 9.05 -3.71
C ALA A 103 -1.52 8.92 -2.69
N ARG A 104 -1.40 9.61 -1.54
CA ARG A 104 -2.46 9.62 -0.52
C ARG A 104 -3.64 10.51 -0.93
N ALA A 105 -3.37 11.59 -1.66
CA ALA A 105 -4.40 12.46 -2.20
C ALA A 105 -5.28 11.70 -3.19
N GLN A 106 -4.69 10.97 -4.16
CA GLN A 106 -5.46 10.17 -5.13
C GLN A 106 -6.35 9.12 -4.46
N ALA A 107 -5.87 8.42 -3.44
CA ALA A 107 -6.71 7.45 -2.72
C ALA A 107 -7.95 8.10 -2.09
N THR A 108 -7.83 9.34 -1.61
CA THR A 108 -8.93 10.12 -1.03
C THR A 108 -9.89 10.61 -2.13
N GLU A 109 -9.35 11.13 -3.23
CA GLU A 109 -10.09 11.51 -4.43
C GLU A 109 -10.98 10.37 -4.93
N LEU A 110 -10.39 9.18 -5.08
CA LEU A 110 -11.07 8.00 -5.59
C LEU A 110 -12.20 7.54 -4.66
N ALA A 111 -12.00 7.64 -3.35
CA ALA A 111 -13.05 7.35 -2.36
C ALA A 111 -14.22 8.33 -2.47
N LEU A 112 -13.95 9.62 -2.64
CA LEU A 112 -14.98 10.65 -2.84
C LEU A 112 -15.75 10.44 -4.15
N VAL A 113 -15.05 10.16 -5.26
CA VAL A 113 -15.67 9.83 -6.55
C VAL A 113 -16.57 8.60 -6.43
N VAL A 114 -16.06 7.52 -5.84
CA VAL A 114 -16.81 6.26 -5.67
C VAL A 114 -18.00 6.42 -4.71
N SER A 115 -17.93 7.30 -3.72
CA SER A 115 -19.05 7.57 -2.80
C SER A 115 -20.26 8.24 -3.48
N ARG A 116 -20.04 8.90 -4.63
CA ARG A 116 -21.07 9.67 -5.36
C ARG A 116 -21.78 8.85 -6.43
N ILE A 117 -21.26 7.68 -6.78
CA ILE A 117 -21.85 6.82 -7.80
C ILE A 117 -22.76 5.76 -7.15
N PRO A 118 -23.93 5.46 -7.74
CA PRO A 118 -24.83 4.47 -7.17
C PRO A 118 -24.25 3.06 -7.28
N GLY A 119 -24.58 2.18 -6.32
CA GLY A 119 -24.14 0.78 -6.33
C GLY A 119 -24.54 0.03 -7.61
N SER A 120 -25.65 0.41 -8.25
CA SER A 120 -26.21 -0.23 -9.44
C SER A 120 -25.39 -0.05 -10.72
N VAL A 121 -24.46 0.91 -10.78
CA VAL A 121 -23.58 1.10 -11.96
C VAL A 121 -22.34 0.21 -11.91
N TRP A 122 -22.06 -0.40 -10.75
CA TRP A 122 -20.99 -1.37 -10.62
C TRP A 122 -21.37 -2.68 -11.28
N GLN A 123 -20.41 -3.24 -12.00
CA GLN A 123 -20.58 -4.52 -12.67
C GLN A 123 -19.66 -5.53 -12.03
N GLN A 124 -20.22 -6.70 -11.70
CA GLN A 124 -19.44 -7.78 -11.14
C GLN A 124 -18.59 -8.44 -12.22
N CYS A 125 -17.29 -8.61 -11.93
CA CYS A 125 -16.39 -9.36 -12.79
C CYS A 125 -16.72 -10.85 -12.73
N ARG A 126 -17.03 -11.46 -13.89
CA ARG A 126 -17.17 -12.93 -13.99
C ARG A 126 -15.81 -13.63 -14.01
N GLN A 127 -14.83 -13.01 -14.65
CA GLN A 127 -13.43 -13.44 -14.65
C GLN A 127 -12.61 -12.32 -14.00
N PRO A 128 -11.92 -12.57 -12.87
CA PRO A 128 -11.30 -11.51 -12.09
C PRO A 128 -9.91 -11.15 -12.61
N THR A 129 -9.80 -11.00 -13.93
CA THR A 129 -8.58 -10.74 -14.72
C THR A 129 -8.71 -9.42 -15.48
N ASP A 130 -7.65 -8.97 -16.16
CA ASP A 130 -7.67 -7.75 -16.98
C ASP A 130 -8.78 -7.74 -18.05
N ALA A 131 -9.22 -8.92 -18.51
CA ALA A 131 -10.39 -9.05 -19.38
C ALA A 131 -11.66 -8.36 -18.82
N CYS A 132 -11.82 -8.30 -17.49
CA CYS A 132 -12.93 -7.58 -16.86
C CYS A 132 -12.85 -6.06 -17.08
N LEU A 133 -11.64 -5.50 -17.05
CA LEU A 133 -11.43 -4.07 -17.32
C LEU A 133 -11.79 -3.75 -18.77
N VAL A 134 -11.40 -4.61 -19.72
CA VAL A 134 -11.73 -4.46 -21.13
C VAL A 134 -13.24 -4.58 -21.37
N GLU A 135 -13.92 -5.52 -20.71
CA GLU A 135 -15.38 -5.63 -20.81
C GLU A 135 -16.06 -4.33 -20.33
N ALA A 136 -15.56 -3.71 -19.26
CA ALA A 136 -16.10 -2.46 -18.72
C ALA A 136 -16.08 -1.31 -19.74
N MET A 137 -15.08 -1.27 -20.63
CA MET A 137 -14.97 -0.22 -21.66
C MET A 137 -16.16 -0.21 -22.62
N SER A 138 -16.77 -1.37 -22.87
CA SER A 138 -17.93 -1.52 -23.77
C SER A 138 -19.24 -1.00 -23.17
N LYS A 139 -19.24 -0.63 -21.89
CA LYS A 139 -20.45 -0.29 -21.13
C LYS A 139 -20.68 1.22 -21.13
N PRO A 140 -21.90 1.69 -20.84
CA PRO A 140 -22.16 3.12 -20.69
C PRO A 140 -21.28 3.74 -19.59
N ALA A 141 -20.70 4.91 -19.87
CA ALA A 141 -19.97 5.68 -18.88
C ALA A 141 -20.95 6.37 -17.92
N THR A 142 -20.67 6.31 -16.62
CA THR A 142 -21.41 7.10 -15.63
C THR A 142 -20.71 8.44 -15.42
N PRO A 143 -21.38 9.58 -15.69
CA PRO A 143 -20.78 10.89 -15.46
C PRO A 143 -20.64 11.15 -13.95
N VAL A 144 -19.50 11.68 -13.54
CA VAL A 144 -19.25 12.08 -12.15
C VAL A 144 -18.33 13.28 -12.12
N ARG A 145 -18.55 14.22 -11.20
CA ARG A 145 -17.67 15.38 -11.02
C ARG A 145 -16.65 15.09 -9.92
N SER A 146 -15.37 15.40 -10.17
CA SER A 146 -14.36 15.35 -9.12
C SER A 146 -14.69 16.35 -8.01
N GLY A 147 -14.43 15.97 -6.78
CA GLY A 147 -14.68 16.79 -5.60
C GLY A 147 -13.51 17.68 -5.21
N ASP A 148 -12.36 17.46 -5.83
CA ASP A 148 -11.09 18.00 -5.39
C ASP A 148 -10.68 19.19 -6.25
N ASP A 149 -10.02 20.17 -5.62
CA ASP A 149 -9.53 21.39 -6.29
C ASP A 149 -8.33 21.12 -7.21
N THR A 150 -7.63 20.00 -7.01
CA THR A 150 -6.49 19.54 -7.81
C THR A 150 -6.65 18.05 -8.16
N PRO A 151 -7.59 17.71 -9.06
CA PRO A 151 -7.93 16.32 -9.36
C PRO A 151 -6.80 15.61 -10.10
N SER A 152 -6.50 14.38 -9.68
CA SER A 152 -5.52 13.50 -10.35
C SER A 152 -6.18 12.53 -11.32
N VAL A 153 -7.50 12.37 -11.26
CA VAL A 153 -8.29 11.48 -12.12
C VAL A 153 -9.33 12.29 -12.90
N CYS A 154 -9.13 12.42 -14.21
CA CYS A 154 -10.03 13.18 -15.10
C CYS A 154 -10.29 12.42 -16.41
N GLY A 155 -11.44 12.68 -17.03
CA GLY A 155 -11.84 12.12 -18.31
C GLY A 155 -12.36 10.68 -18.23
N PRO A 156 -12.25 9.91 -19.32
CA PRO A 156 -12.79 8.56 -19.40
C PRO A 156 -11.88 7.58 -18.65
N VAL A 157 -12.43 6.91 -17.63
CA VAL A 157 -11.69 5.97 -16.78
C VAL A 157 -12.50 4.72 -16.47
N VAL A 158 -11.81 3.63 -16.14
CA VAL A 158 -12.38 2.44 -15.50
C VAL A 158 -11.85 2.38 -14.07
N ILE A 159 -12.75 2.41 -13.09
CA ILE A 159 -12.40 2.12 -11.70
C ILE A 159 -12.77 0.67 -11.42
N ALA A 160 -11.85 -0.05 -10.79
CA ALA A 160 -12.05 -1.43 -10.36
C ALA A 160 -11.87 -1.58 -8.84
N ARG A 161 -12.68 -2.45 -8.24
CA ARG A 161 -12.47 -2.95 -6.89
C ARG A 161 -11.56 -4.16 -6.95
N THR A 162 -10.40 -4.07 -6.30
CA THR A 162 -9.40 -5.12 -6.25
C THR A 162 -9.47 -5.85 -4.91
N GLU A 163 -9.21 -7.15 -4.91
CA GLU A 163 -8.93 -7.91 -3.70
C GLU A 163 -7.56 -8.58 -3.82
N PRO A 164 -6.75 -8.60 -2.75
CA PRO A 164 -5.45 -9.24 -2.77
C PRO A 164 -5.61 -10.75 -2.89
N VAL A 165 -4.81 -11.35 -3.77
CA VAL A 165 -4.69 -12.79 -3.87
C VAL A 165 -4.02 -13.31 -2.59
N PRO A 166 -4.63 -14.27 -1.88
CA PRO A 166 -3.99 -14.83 -0.70
C PRO A 166 -2.66 -15.47 -1.07
N TRP A 167 -1.63 -15.22 -0.26
CA TRP A 167 -0.26 -15.72 -0.48
C TRP A 167 -0.17 -17.21 -0.81
N ALA A 168 -1.06 -18.03 -0.24
CA ALA A 168 -1.14 -19.47 -0.49
C ALA A 168 -1.44 -19.85 -1.95
N TYR A 169 -1.97 -18.92 -2.75
CA TYR A 169 -2.35 -19.12 -4.14
C TYR A 169 -1.49 -18.32 -5.14
N ARG A 170 -0.43 -17.64 -4.69
CA ARG A 170 0.35 -16.73 -5.55
C ARG A 170 0.96 -17.41 -6.78
N ASP A 171 1.25 -18.71 -6.69
CA ASP A 171 1.86 -19.49 -7.77
C ASP A 171 0.80 -20.15 -8.68
N LEU A 172 -0.50 -20.02 -8.33
CA LEU A 172 -1.63 -20.62 -9.04
C LEU A 172 -2.42 -19.60 -9.87
N VAL A 173 -2.16 -18.31 -9.69
CA VAL A 173 -2.80 -17.22 -10.43
C VAL A 173 -1.75 -16.21 -10.89
N ALA A 174 -1.98 -15.58 -12.04
CA ALA A 174 -0.98 -14.72 -12.67
C ALA A 174 -0.83 -13.32 -12.01
N GLY A 175 -1.73 -12.92 -11.11
CA GLY A 175 -1.79 -11.57 -10.55
C GLY A 175 -1.73 -11.55 -9.02
N GLU A 176 -1.26 -10.43 -8.47
CA GLU A 176 -1.25 -10.16 -7.02
C GLU A 176 -2.62 -9.72 -6.50
N PHE A 177 -3.47 -9.22 -7.40
CA PHE A 177 -4.81 -8.77 -7.12
C PHE A 177 -5.79 -9.34 -8.13
N ARG A 178 -7.05 -9.40 -7.72
CA ARG A 178 -8.16 -9.86 -8.54
C ARG A 178 -9.23 -8.76 -8.61
N TYR A 179 -9.76 -8.50 -9.79
CA TYR A 179 -10.86 -7.52 -9.93
C TYR A 179 -12.20 -8.18 -9.58
N THR A 180 -12.95 -7.58 -8.67
CA THR A 180 -14.26 -8.09 -8.25
C THR A 180 -15.40 -7.33 -8.90
N HIS A 181 -15.25 -6.01 -9.04
CA HIS A 181 -16.24 -5.13 -9.66
C HIS A 181 -15.54 -4.05 -10.46
N VAL A 182 -16.18 -3.59 -11.52
CA VAL A 182 -15.69 -2.53 -12.40
C VAL A 182 -16.81 -1.54 -12.68
N VAL A 183 -16.44 -0.29 -12.94
CA VAL A 183 -17.34 0.74 -13.42
C VAL A 183 -16.59 1.66 -14.37
N ARG A 184 -17.22 1.98 -15.50
CA ARG A 184 -16.72 2.99 -16.44
C ARG A 184 -17.30 4.34 -16.06
N LEU A 185 -16.43 5.34 -15.90
CA LEU A 185 -16.80 6.70 -15.52
C LEU A 185 -16.33 7.69 -16.57
N GLU A 186 -17.04 8.81 -16.64
CA GLU A 186 -16.57 10.03 -17.28
C GLU A 186 -16.40 11.08 -16.17
N VAL A 187 -15.15 11.34 -15.78
CA VAL A 187 -14.85 12.19 -14.63
C VAL A 187 -14.61 13.64 -15.10
N SER A 188 -15.48 14.55 -14.67
CA SER A 188 -15.30 15.97 -14.96
C SER A 188 -14.43 16.66 -13.90
N CYS A 189 -13.44 17.36 -14.41
CA CYS A 189 -12.57 18.33 -13.77
C CYS A 189 -12.81 19.65 -14.55
#